data_AF-A0A4V6IL79-F1
#
_entry.id   AF-A0A4V6IL79-F1
#
_cell.length_a   1.000
_cell.length_b   1.000
_cell.length_c   1.000
_cell.angle_alpha   90.00
_cell.angle_beta   90.00
_cell.angle_gamma   90.00
#
_symmetry.space_group_name_H-M   'P 1'
#
loop_
_entity.id
_entity.type
_entity.pdbx_description
1 polymer ?
#
loop_
_entity_poly.entity_id
_entity_poly.type
_entity_poly.pdbx_seq_one_letter_code
_entity_poly.pdbx_strand_id
1 'polypeptide(L)'
;MVFPLTTQKKVQIFFLKHKSGRELNVEAVTSNKPSENEINATEMSEEDFLNYSSLKLLRKISDKRDLFLGDGGKKHPYSSLEHVKGKPFVVAIAPFDNDLSFSQNNTAINKVLYGVEPPKQNYDGTFNVKKSSHIETYSGDKVKVGIFTDDSFKEISAVIFSTTGMFGKAILQGGIDCMVKSTRYRQSNIVDFLSNEGAKKLGIAQSKLSDTHEVISMRQPLDDIVFGSDMHFCKSSEYTETHLDGLHIYYNPYAEIPLHKNIFQAHEITHNFYDTSSKEMICHHNDGSLVSRQVFTNKN
;
A
#
# COMPACT_ATOMS: atom_id res chain seq x y z
N MET A 1 1.49 -18.19 6.73
CA MET A 1 1.06 -17.81 8.09
C MET A 1 -0.36 -17.27 7.98
N VAL A 2 -1.33 -17.95 8.58
CA VAL A 2 -2.74 -17.53 8.59
C VAL A 2 -2.89 -16.60 9.78
N PHE A 3 -3.34 -15.35 9.58
CA PHE A 3 -3.72 -14.53 10.74
C PHE A 3 -4.74 -15.32 11.56
N PRO A 4 -4.63 -15.39 12.89
CA PRO A 4 -5.53 -16.18 13.73
C PRO A 4 -6.85 -15.43 13.89
N LEU A 5 -7.57 -15.26 12.78
CA LEU A 5 -8.82 -14.54 12.65
C LEU A 5 -9.88 -15.56 12.23
N THR A 6 -10.90 -15.75 13.07
CA THR A 6 -12.12 -16.43 12.66
C THR A 6 -12.98 -15.45 11.86
N THR A 7 -13.37 -15.83 10.64
CA THR A 7 -14.14 -15.00 9.72
C THR A 7 -15.62 -15.43 9.70
N GLN A 8 -16.53 -14.48 9.78
CA GLN A 8 -17.94 -14.71 9.45
C GLN A 8 -18.42 -13.56 8.55
N LYS A 9 -18.84 -13.86 7.32
CA LYS A 9 -19.44 -12.87 6.43
C LYS A 9 -20.89 -12.63 6.85
N LYS A 10 -21.21 -11.43 7.30
CA LYS A 10 -22.57 -11.02 7.68
C LYS A 10 -22.85 -9.70 6.98
N VAL A 11 -23.68 -9.71 5.93
CA VAL A 11 -23.76 -8.57 4.99
C VAL A 11 -22.36 -8.37 4.33
N GLN A 12 -22.13 -7.39 3.45
CA GLN A 12 -20.86 -7.29 2.68
C GLN A 12 -19.58 -7.11 3.53
N ILE A 13 -19.73 -6.96 4.86
CA ILE A 13 -18.66 -6.73 5.83
C ILE A 13 -18.22 -8.04 6.53
N PHE A 14 -16.92 -8.16 6.77
CA PHE A 14 -16.33 -9.29 7.50
C PHE A 14 -16.16 -8.92 8.97
N PHE A 15 -16.79 -9.69 9.85
CA PHE A 15 -16.51 -9.64 11.29
C PHE A 15 -15.34 -10.57 11.60
N LEU A 16 -14.28 -10.01 12.20
CA LEU A 16 -13.05 -10.71 12.53
C LEU A 16 -12.81 -10.68 14.04
N LYS A 17 -12.37 -11.82 14.58
CA LYS A 17 -11.96 -11.94 15.99
C LYS A 17 -10.53 -12.42 16.07
N HIS A 18 -9.66 -11.58 16.64
CA HIS A 18 -8.26 -11.89 16.89
C HIS A 18 -8.12 -12.80 18.12
N LYS A 19 -7.09 -13.64 18.14
CA LYS A 19 -6.77 -14.53 19.29
C LYS A 19 -6.70 -13.83 20.65
N SER A 20 -6.42 -12.53 20.69
CA SER A 20 -6.44 -11.73 21.93
C SER A 20 -7.85 -11.36 22.41
N GLY A 21 -8.91 -11.82 21.74
CA GLY A 21 -10.30 -11.44 22.00
C GLY A 21 -10.73 -10.11 21.39
N ARG A 22 -9.83 -9.38 20.70
CA ARG A 22 -10.18 -8.13 20.01
C ARG A 22 -11.01 -8.43 18.77
N GLU A 23 -12.02 -7.60 18.54
CA GLU A 23 -12.96 -7.75 17.44
C GLU A 23 -12.85 -6.52 16.54
N LEU A 24 -12.96 -6.73 15.23
CA LEU A 24 -12.93 -5.67 14.23
C LEU A 24 -13.80 -6.05 13.03
N ASN A 25 -14.13 -5.04 12.22
CA ASN A 25 -14.86 -5.23 10.99
C ASN A 25 -14.02 -4.77 9.81
N VAL A 26 -13.98 -5.58 8.76
CA VAL A 26 -13.23 -5.31 7.55
C VAL A 26 -14.17 -5.37 6.35
N GLU A 27 -14.23 -4.30 5.58
CA GLU A 27 -14.93 -4.28 4.30
C GLU A 27 -13.90 -4.29 3.17
N ALA A 28 -13.98 -5.29 2.28
CA ALA A 28 -13.12 -5.36 1.10
C ALA A 28 -13.74 -4.63 -0.09
N VAL A 29 -12.93 -3.84 -0.81
CA VAL A 29 -13.37 -3.07 -1.99
C VAL A 29 -12.26 -2.95 -3.03
N THR A 30 -12.66 -2.77 -4.29
CA THR A 30 -11.75 -2.48 -5.40
C THR A 30 -12.02 -1.08 -5.95
N SER A 31 -11.00 -0.38 -6.44
CA SER A 31 -11.15 0.94 -7.08
C SER A 31 -11.93 0.93 -8.40
N ASN A 32 -12.20 -0.27 -8.95
CA ASN A 32 -12.94 -0.60 -10.18
C ASN A 32 -12.31 -0.01 -11.46
N LYS A 33 -12.18 -0.84 -12.49
CA LYS A 33 -11.71 -0.39 -13.79
C LYS A 33 -12.68 0.64 -14.41
N PRO A 34 -12.17 1.63 -15.15
CA PRO A 34 -12.93 2.47 -16.06
C PRO A 34 -13.84 1.66 -16.97
N SER A 35 -14.96 2.24 -17.40
CA SER A 35 -15.70 1.74 -18.56
C SER A 35 -14.84 1.87 -19.82
N GLU A 36 -15.14 1.10 -20.88
CA GLU A 36 -14.35 1.07 -22.14
C GLU A 36 -14.12 2.46 -22.80
N ASN A 37 -14.86 3.49 -22.39
CA ASN A 37 -14.78 4.86 -22.89
C ASN A 37 -13.98 5.83 -21.99
N GLU A 38 -13.43 5.37 -20.87
CA GLU A 38 -12.60 6.19 -19.99
C GLU A 38 -11.12 6.17 -20.46
N ILE A 39 -10.45 7.31 -20.24
CA ILE A 39 -9.13 7.70 -20.79
C ILE A 39 -8.06 6.61 -20.63
N ASN A 40 -7.26 6.40 -21.69
CA ASN A 40 -6.17 5.44 -21.68
C ASN A 40 -5.02 5.91 -20.77
N ALA A 41 -4.76 5.14 -19.70
CA ALA A 41 -3.72 5.46 -18.70
C ALA A 41 -2.31 5.62 -19.32
N THR A 42 -2.04 5.04 -20.49
CA THR A 42 -0.74 5.17 -21.18
C THR A 42 -0.53 6.54 -21.82
N GLU A 43 -1.58 7.34 -22.00
CA GLU A 43 -1.52 8.66 -22.65
C GLU A 43 -1.49 9.81 -21.63
N MET A 44 -1.63 9.51 -20.33
CA MET A 44 -1.65 10.48 -19.25
C MET A 44 -0.23 10.86 -18.81
N SER A 45 -0.07 12.10 -18.35
CA SER A 45 1.13 12.46 -17.58
C SER A 45 1.16 11.69 -16.26
N GLU A 46 2.34 11.50 -15.66
CA GLU A 46 2.48 10.83 -14.36
C GLU A 46 1.64 11.52 -13.27
N GLU A 47 1.56 12.85 -13.31
CA GLU A 47 0.79 13.65 -12.35
C GLU A 47 -0.71 13.47 -12.53
N ASP A 48 -1.20 13.53 -13.78
CA ASP A 48 -2.62 13.30 -14.08
C ASP A 48 -3.03 11.89 -13.68
N PHE A 49 -2.18 10.90 -13.97
CA PHE A 49 -2.42 9.51 -13.63
C PHE A 49 -2.46 9.29 -12.11
N LEU A 50 -1.58 9.95 -11.35
CA LEU A 50 -1.61 9.97 -9.88
C LEU A 50 -2.89 10.59 -9.34
N ASN A 51 -3.30 11.73 -9.89
CA ASN A 51 -4.52 12.42 -9.48
C ASN A 51 -5.77 11.58 -9.77
N TYR A 52 -5.88 11.00 -10.96
CA TYR A 52 -6.98 10.12 -11.34
C TYR A 52 -7.12 8.93 -10.38
N SER A 53 -6.01 8.21 -10.14
CA SER A 53 -5.99 7.03 -9.27
C SER A 53 -6.31 7.40 -7.81
N SER A 54 -5.79 8.54 -7.35
CA SER A 54 -6.10 9.10 -6.02
C SER A 54 -7.60 9.41 -5.87
N LEU A 55 -8.22 10.03 -6.87
CA LEU A 55 -9.66 10.34 -6.84
C LEU A 55 -10.53 9.07 -6.81
N LYS A 56 -10.15 8.03 -7.56
CA LYS A 56 -10.85 6.72 -7.55
C LYS A 56 -10.75 6.05 -6.18
N LEU A 57 -9.55 6.01 -5.59
CA LEU A 57 -9.33 5.47 -4.25
C LEU A 57 -10.13 6.24 -3.19
N LEU A 58 -10.03 7.57 -3.19
CA LEU A 58 -10.75 8.44 -2.27
C LEU A 58 -12.26 8.18 -2.36
N ARG A 59 -12.82 8.17 -3.58
CA ARG A 59 -14.25 7.90 -3.79
C ARG A 59 -14.68 6.57 -3.18
N LYS A 60 -13.91 5.49 -3.36
CA LYS A 60 -14.25 4.19 -2.76
C LYS A 60 -14.17 4.20 -1.24
N ILE A 61 -13.20 4.89 -0.66
CA ILE A 61 -13.09 5.03 0.78
C ILE A 61 -14.28 5.84 1.32
N SER A 62 -14.66 6.93 0.65
CA SER A 62 -15.86 7.71 0.94
C SER A 62 -17.14 6.87 0.86
N ASP A 63 -17.34 6.09 -0.21
CA ASP A 63 -18.50 5.21 -0.37
C ASP A 63 -18.66 4.26 0.84
N LYS A 64 -17.53 3.77 1.39
CA LYS A 64 -17.52 2.89 2.57
C LYS A 64 -17.79 3.64 3.88
N ARG A 65 -17.30 4.87 4.03
CA ARG A 65 -17.69 5.76 5.13
C ARG A 65 -19.20 6.05 5.09
N ASP A 66 -19.75 6.35 3.93
CA ASP A 66 -21.17 6.65 3.76
C ASP A 66 -22.06 5.43 4.05
N LEU A 67 -21.60 4.22 3.69
CA LEU A 67 -22.24 2.96 4.13
C LEU A 67 -22.24 2.81 5.65
N PHE A 68 -21.16 3.24 6.32
CA PHE A 68 -21.06 3.18 7.77
C PHE A 68 -22.00 4.16 8.46
N LEU A 69 -22.08 5.40 7.96
CA LEU A 69 -22.92 6.47 8.50
C LEU A 69 -24.41 6.29 8.16
N GLY A 70 -24.71 5.73 6.99
CA GLY A 70 -26.09 5.66 6.46
C GLY A 70 -26.45 6.83 5.55
N ASP A 71 -25.46 7.62 5.15
CA ASP A 71 -25.63 8.74 4.24
C ASP A 71 -26.19 8.26 2.87
N GLY A 72 -26.94 9.13 2.21
CA GLY A 72 -27.59 8.82 0.93
C GLY A 72 -28.87 7.97 1.05
N GLY A 73 -29.55 7.98 2.21
CA GLY A 73 -30.87 7.36 2.37
C GLY A 73 -30.86 5.86 2.69
N LYS A 74 -29.75 5.33 3.22
CA LYS A 74 -29.63 3.91 3.58
C LYS A 74 -30.36 3.61 4.89
N LYS A 75 -31.37 2.73 4.82
CA LYS A 75 -32.21 2.35 5.97
C LYS A 75 -31.47 1.59 7.09
N HIS A 76 -30.32 0.98 6.80
CA HIS A 76 -29.55 0.16 7.73
C HIS A 76 -28.03 0.46 7.62
N PRO A 77 -27.55 1.54 8.25
CA PRO A 77 -26.12 1.86 8.26
C PRO A 77 -25.30 0.77 8.93
N TYR A 78 -24.03 0.58 8.53
CA TYR A 78 -23.19 -0.43 9.18
C TYR A 78 -23.01 -0.12 10.67
N SER A 79 -22.93 1.14 11.06
CA SER A 79 -22.83 1.57 12.47
C SER A 79 -23.99 1.08 13.35
N SER A 80 -25.17 0.77 12.77
CA SER A 80 -26.32 0.22 13.49
C SER A 80 -26.27 -1.30 13.71
N LEU A 81 -25.40 -2.01 12.98
CA LEU A 81 -25.30 -3.47 13.07
C LEU A 81 -24.58 -3.88 14.35
N GLU A 82 -25.13 -4.81 15.12
CA GLU A 82 -24.59 -5.23 16.43
C GLU A 82 -23.14 -5.73 16.37
N HIS A 83 -22.79 -6.45 15.30
CA HIS A 83 -21.42 -6.94 15.09
C HIS A 83 -20.45 -5.84 14.64
N VAL A 84 -20.94 -4.66 14.23
CA VAL A 84 -20.12 -3.50 13.81
C VAL A 84 -20.01 -2.46 14.91
N LYS A 85 -21.12 -2.16 15.57
CA LYS A 85 -21.24 -1.12 16.59
C LYS A 85 -20.17 -1.28 17.67
N GLY A 86 -19.50 -0.17 17.99
CA GLY A 86 -18.49 -0.10 19.04
C GLY A 86 -17.18 -0.82 18.71
N LYS A 87 -16.93 -1.16 17.45
CA LYS A 87 -15.73 -1.90 17.02
C LYS A 87 -15.02 -1.18 15.86
N PRO A 88 -13.70 -1.34 15.71
CA PRO A 88 -12.96 -0.74 14.61
C PRO A 88 -13.55 -1.12 13.25
N PHE A 89 -13.65 -0.13 12.36
CA PHE A 89 -14.06 -0.30 10.97
C PHE A 89 -12.88 -0.05 10.05
N VAL A 90 -12.47 -1.08 9.32
CA VAL A 90 -11.29 -1.07 8.46
C VAL A 90 -11.71 -1.28 7.02
N VAL A 91 -11.17 -0.48 6.11
CA VAL A 91 -11.39 -0.65 4.67
C VAL A 91 -10.18 -1.34 4.06
N ALA A 92 -10.38 -2.53 3.49
CA ALA A 92 -9.35 -3.22 2.71
C ALA A 92 -9.56 -2.91 1.22
N ILE A 93 -8.70 -2.06 0.65
CA ILE A 93 -8.84 -1.57 -0.73
C ILE A 93 -7.68 -2.04 -1.61
N ALA A 94 -8.03 -2.58 -2.78
CA ALA A 94 -7.07 -2.93 -3.82
C ALA A 94 -7.19 -1.97 -5.03
N PRO A 95 -6.08 -1.44 -5.56
CA PRO A 95 -6.10 -0.47 -6.66
C PRO A 95 -6.22 -1.20 -8.01
N PHE A 96 -7.43 -1.61 -8.38
CA PHE A 96 -7.75 -2.21 -9.69
C PHE A 96 -8.43 -1.20 -10.62
N ASP A 97 -8.05 0.06 -10.52
CA ASP A 97 -8.65 1.16 -11.27
C ASP A 97 -8.07 1.32 -12.67
N ASN A 98 -6.97 0.67 -13.01
CA ASN A 98 -6.44 0.68 -14.37
C ASN A 98 -5.41 -0.44 -14.59
N ASP A 99 -4.98 -0.65 -15.83
CA ASP A 99 -4.02 -1.70 -16.17
C ASP A 99 -2.59 -1.39 -15.69
N LEU A 100 -2.29 -0.12 -15.40
CA LEU A 100 -1.03 0.37 -14.86
C LEU A 100 -1.08 0.62 -13.35
N SER A 101 -2.12 0.23 -12.60
CA SER A 101 -2.24 0.53 -11.16
C SER A 101 -1.07 -0.03 -10.34
N PHE A 102 -0.38 -1.07 -10.85
CA PHE A 102 0.83 -1.62 -10.26
C PHE A 102 2.04 -0.67 -10.28
N SER A 103 2.05 0.34 -11.15
CA SER A 103 3.21 1.22 -11.36
C SER A 103 3.31 2.31 -10.28
N GLN A 104 2.20 2.69 -9.66
CA GLN A 104 2.14 3.78 -8.67
C GLN A 104 2.53 3.35 -7.25
N ASN A 105 2.68 2.04 -7.01
CA ASN A 105 3.00 1.48 -5.70
C ASN A 105 2.06 2.04 -4.60
N ASN A 106 2.58 2.79 -3.63
CA ASN A 106 1.80 3.39 -2.54
C ASN A 106 1.59 4.90 -2.68
N THR A 107 2.01 5.53 -3.77
CA THR A 107 1.98 7.00 -3.91
C THR A 107 0.56 7.57 -3.86
N ALA A 108 -0.38 6.99 -4.62
CA ALA A 108 -1.77 7.44 -4.65
C ALA A 108 -2.46 7.32 -3.28
N ILE A 109 -2.26 6.19 -2.58
CA ILE A 109 -2.87 5.99 -1.27
C ILE A 109 -2.25 6.89 -0.19
N ASN A 110 -0.95 7.17 -0.25
CA ASN A 110 -0.27 8.14 0.63
C ASN A 110 -0.84 9.56 0.45
N LYS A 111 -1.08 9.95 -0.80
CA LYS A 111 -1.71 11.23 -1.15
C LYS A 111 -3.14 11.31 -0.60
N VAL A 112 -3.96 10.29 -0.84
CA VAL A 112 -5.35 10.24 -0.36
C VAL A 112 -5.42 10.33 1.16
N LEU A 113 -4.66 9.49 1.87
CA LEU A 113 -4.80 9.35 3.32
C LEU A 113 -4.07 10.44 4.10
N TYR A 114 -2.84 10.80 3.71
CA TYR A 114 -1.99 11.71 4.48
C TYR A 114 -1.61 12.99 3.72
N GLY A 115 -2.10 13.17 2.49
CA GLY A 115 -1.78 14.35 1.70
C GLY A 115 -0.32 14.39 1.26
N VAL A 116 0.36 13.24 1.19
CA VAL A 116 1.79 13.17 0.86
C VAL A 116 1.99 12.90 -0.63
N GLU A 117 2.69 13.80 -1.31
CA GLU A 117 3.09 13.63 -2.72
C GLU A 117 4.35 12.75 -2.84
N PRO A 118 4.62 12.16 -4.03
CA PRO A 118 5.87 11.46 -4.29
C PRO A 118 7.09 12.35 -3.98
N PRO A 119 8.13 11.80 -3.34
CA PRO A 119 9.35 12.54 -3.05
C PRO A 119 10.03 12.97 -4.36
N LYS A 120 10.42 14.24 -4.45
CA LYS A 120 11.23 14.76 -5.55
C LYS A 120 12.66 14.97 -5.07
N GLN A 121 13.62 14.46 -5.80
CA GLN A 121 15.03 14.67 -5.46
C GLN A 121 15.45 16.09 -5.85
N ASN A 122 16.05 16.80 -4.90
CA ASN A 122 16.67 18.10 -5.10
C ASN A 122 18.05 17.94 -5.77
N TYR A 123 18.58 19.04 -6.32
CA TYR A 123 19.92 19.05 -6.93
C TYR A 123 21.05 18.66 -5.97
N ASP A 124 20.87 18.87 -4.67
CA ASP A 124 21.81 18.50 -3.60
C ASP A 124 21.68 17.03 -3.15
N GLY A 125 20.78 16.26 -3.78
CA GLY A 125 20.53 14.85 -3.47
C GLY A 125 19.52 14.61 -2.35
N THR A 126 19.07 15.65 -1.64
CA THR A 126 18.01 15.54 -0.62
C THR A 126 16.64 15.31 -1.27
N PHE A 127 15.67 14.78 -0.52
CA PHE A 127 14.31 14.59 -1.02
C PHE A 127 13.36 15.65 -0.45
N ASN A 128 12.63 16.33 -1.33
CA ASN A 128 11.50 17.17 -0.97
C ASN A 128 10.22 16.34 -1.01
N VAL A 129 9.56 16.22 0.13
CA VAL A 129 8.23 15.60 0.24
C VAL A 129 7.20 16.72 0.36
N LYS A 130 6.51 17.02 -0.75
CA LYS A 130 5.45 18.02 -0.76
C LYS A 130 4.19 17.46 -0.10
N LYS A 131 3.50 18.30 0.68
CA LYS A 131 2.15 18.01 1.16
C LYS A 131 1.10 18.69 0.28
N SER A 132 0.02 17.98 0.01
CA SER A 132 -1.14 18.46 -0.72
C SER A 132 -2.39 18.25 0.12
N SER A 133 -3.22 19.29 0.20
CA SER A 133 -4.52 19.23 0.87
C SER A 133 -5.68 18.99 -0.10
N HIS A 134 -5.46 19.20 -1.41
CA HIS A 134 -6.50 19.07 -2.43
C HIS A 134 -5.93 18.58 -3.77
N ILE A 135 -6.74 17.85 -4.52
CA ILE A 135 -6.54 17.57 -5.94
C ILE A 135 -7.51 18.46 -6.72
N GLU A 136 -7.02 19.14 -7.75
CA GLU A 136 -7.86 19.86 -8.70
C GLU A 136 -8.30 18.90 -9.81
N THR A 137 -9.61 18.79 -10.04
CA THR A 137 -10.16 17.98 -11.13
C THR A 137 -10.04 18.70 -12.46
N TYR A 138 -10.27 18.00 -13.57
CA TYR A 138 -10.37 18.63 -14.90
C TYR A 138 -11.47 19.69 -14.99
N SER A 139 -12.52 19.61 -14.16
CA SER A 139 -13.58 20.62 -14.05
C SER A 139 -13.19 21.85 -13.22
N GLY A 140 -12.01 21.84 -12.57
CA GLY A 140 -11.56 22.88 -11.66
C GLY A 140 -12.05 22.73 -10.22
N ASP A 141 -12.75 21.64 -9.89
CA ASP A 141 -13.21 21.36 -8.53
C ASP A 141 -12.03 20.96 -7.65
N LYS A 142 -12.00 21.47 -6.41
CA LYS A 142 -10.98 21.12 -5.42
C LYS A 142 -11.48 20.00 -4.51
N VAL A 143 -10.97 18.80 -4.72
CA VAL A 143 -11.29 17.63 -3.92
C VAL A 143 -10.26 17.47 -2.81
N LYS A 144 -10.70 17.53 -1.55
CA LYS A 144 -9.83 17.39 -0.38
C LYS A 144 -9.17 16.00 -0.34
N VAL A 145 -7.88 15.97 -0.01
CA VAL A 145 -7.09 14.77 0.32
C VAL A 145 -6.44 14.94 1.70
N GLY A 146 -5.73 13.92 2.18
CA GLY A 146 -5.24 13.91 3.57
C GLY A 146 -6.36 13.58 4.55
N ILE A 147 -7.23 12.63 4.20
CA ILE A 147 -8.44 12.32 4.98
C ILE A 147 -8.16 11.75 6.39
N PHE A 148 -6.92 11.33 6.68
CA PHE A 148 -6.46 10.91 8.01
C PHE A 148 -5.57 11.97 8.70
N THR A 149 -5.62 13.23 8.22
CA THR A 149 -4.94 14.38 8.86
C THR A 149 -5.88 15.24 9.70
N ASP A 150 -7.17 14.87 9.76
CA ASP A 150 -8.20 15.44 10.62
C ASP A 150 -9.36 14.44 10.85
N ASP A 151 -10.43 14.88 11.51
CA ASP A 151 -11.56 14.04 11.93
C ASP A 151 -12.62 13.81 10.85
N SER A 152 -12.41 14.27 9.62
CA SER A 152 -13.39 14.13 8.53
C SER A 152 -13.72 12.68 8.15
N PHE A 153 -12.84 11.73 8.48
CA PHE A 153 -13.04 10.29 8.28
C PHE A 153 -12.88 9.48 9.57
N LYS A 154 -13.22 10.07 10.73
CA LYS A 154 -13.09 9.42 12.05
C LYS A 154 -13.80 8.07 12.19
N GLU A 155 -14.79 7.79 11.34
CA GLU A 155 -15.50 6.50 11.32
C GLU A 155 -14.61 5.34 10.83
N ILE A 156 -13.57 5.63 10.04
CA ILE A 156 -12.64 4.62 9.52
C ILE A 156 -11.41 4.57 10.43
N SER A 157 -11.19 3.41 11.03
CA SER A 157 -10.08 3.13 11.95
C SER A 157 -8.73 2.99 11.24
N ALA A 158 -8.74 2.38 10.07
CA ALA A 158 -7.55 2.12 9.25
C ALA A 158 -7.92 1.75 7.82
N VAL A 159 -6.95 1.83 6.92
CA VAL A 159 -7.02 1.27 5.56
C VAL A 159 -5.96 0.19 5.41
N ILE A 160 -6.36 -0.98 4.89
CA ILE A 160 -5.45 -2.03 4.43
C ILE A 160 -5.33 -1.90 2.92
N PHE A 161 -4.11 -1.87 2.42
CA PHE A 161 -3.81 -1.69 1.00
C PHE A 161 -2.72 -2.65 0.56
N SER A 162 -2.82 -3.21 -0.65
CA SER A 162 -1.75 -4.05 -1.20
C SER A 162 -1.18 -3.45 -2.47
N THR A 163 0.14 -3.27 -2.49
CA THR A 163 0.89 -2.72 -3.64
C THR A 163 1.21 -3.80 -4.68
N THR A 164 1.18 -5.07 -4.28
CA THR A 164 1.57 -6.20 -5.14
C THR A 164 0.47 -7.24 -5.29
N GLY A 165 -0.69 -7.09 -4.64
CA GLY A 165 -1.85 -7.99 -4.70
C GLY A 165 -2.61 -8.00 -6.02
N MET A 166 -1.90 -8.18 -7.14
CA MET A 166 -2.38 -8.10 -8.51
C MET A 166 -2.42 -9.47 -9.20
N PHE A 167 -2.84 -9.49 -10.47
CA PHE A 167 -2.89 -10.71 -11.29
C PHE A 167 -1.56 -11.48 -11.34
N GLY A 168 -0.41 -10.78 -11.29
CA GLY A 168 0.90 -11.41 -11.18
C GLY A 168 1.04 -12.33 -9.96
N LYS A 169 0.35 -12.05 -8.85
CA LYS A 169 0.31 -12.94 -7.68
C LYS A 169 -0.44 -14.23 -7.97
N ALA A 170 -1.57 -14.12 -8.67
CA ALA A 170 -2.37 -15.27 -9.08
C ALA A 170 -1.59 -16.18 -10.03
N ILE A 171 -0.84 -15.61 -10.99
CA ILE A 171 0.03 -16.37 -11.92
C ILE A 171 1.05 -17.21 -11.13
N LEU A 172 1.76 -16.59 -10.18
CA LEU A 172 2.80 -17.26 -9.40
C LEU A 172 2.22 -18.33 -8.45
N GLN A 173 1.12 -18.00 -7.77
CA GLN A 173 0.41 -18.97 -6.91
C GLN A 173 -0.23 -20.11 -7.71
N GLY A 174 -0.54 -19.88 -8.98
CA GLY A 174 -1.00 -20.90 -9.92
C GLY A 174 0.10 -21.80 -10.48
N GLY A 175 1.37 -21.55 -10.14
CA GLY A 175 2.51 -22.37 -10.59
C GLY A 175 2.85 -22.22 -12.08
N ILE A 176 2.44 -21.13 -12.73
CA ILE A 176 2.73 -20.88 -14.14
C ILE A 176 4.22 -20.50 -14.30
N ASP A 177 4.94 -21.19 -15.20
CA ASP A 177 6.32 -20.84 -15.53
C ASP A 177 6.37 -19.46 -16.18
N CYS A 178 7.18 -18.57 -15.61
CA CYS A 178 7.36 -17.20 -16.09
C CYS A 178 8.66 -16.61 -15.55
N MET A 179 9.07 -15.47 -16.12
CA MET A 179 10.11 -14.64 -15.53
C MET A 179 9.48 -13.65 -14.54
N VAL A 180 10.15 -13.45 -13.41
CA VAL A 180 9.72 -12.54 -12.35
C VAL A 180 10.77 -11.45 -12.19
N LYS A 181 10.32 -10.19 -12.28
CA LYS A 181 11.07 -9.04 -11.80
C LYS A 181 10.46 -8.61 -10.47
N SER A 182 11.25 -8.56 -9.42
CA SER A 182 10.79 -8.10 -8.10
C SER A 182 11.80 -7.18 -7.46
N THR A 183 11.31 -6.12 -6.82
CA THR A 183 12.14 -5.17 -6.08
C THR A 183 11.83 -5.30 -4.61
N ARG A 184 12.84 -5.59 -3.79
CA ARG A 184 12.74 -5.60 -2.33
C ARG A 184 13.46 -4.40 -1.74
N TYR A 185 12.85 -3.75 -0.76
CA TYR A 185 13.48 -2.69 0.01
C TYR A 185 14.61 -3.29 0.85
N ARG A 186 15.73 -2.57 0.94
CA ARG A 186 16.87 -2.96 1.79
C ARG A 186 17.24 -1.82 2.72
N GLN A 187 17.51 -2.15 3.97
CA GLN A 187 18.10 -1.23 4.95
C GLN A 187 18.94 -1.98 5.98
N SER A 188 20.00 -1.34 6.45
CA SER A 188 20.86 -1.85 7.52
C SER A 188 21.60 -0.69 8.19
N ASN A 189 22.09 -0.89 9.41
CA ASN A 189 23.00 0.07 10.02
C ASN A 189 24.31 0.14 9.21
N ILE A 190 24.89 1.34 9.07
CA ILE A 190 26.09 1.55 8.26
C ILE A 190 27.31 0.77 8.77
N VAL A 191 27.45 0.60 10.09
CA VAL A 191 28.56 -0.17 10.67
C VAL A 191 28.42 -1.65 10.34
N ASP A 192 27.21 -2.19 10.49
CA ASP A 192 26.90 -3.59 10.14
C ASP A 192 27.09 -3.83 8.64
N PHE A 193 26.66 -2.90 7.79
CA PHE A 193 26.85 -3.00 6.35
C PHE A 193 28.34 -3.01 5.96
N LEU A 194 29.12 -2.07 6.49
CA LEU A 194 30.54 -1.98 6.17
C LEU A 194 31.34 -3.18 6.67
N SER A 195 30.95 -3.78 7.80
CA SER A 195 31.61 -4.98 8.33
C SER A 195 31.26 -6.26 7.58
N ASN A 196 30.00 -6.42 7.16
CA ASN A 196 29.52 -7.66 6.54
C ASN A 196 29.60 -7.66 5.01
N GLU A 197 29.26 -6.54 4.36
CA GLU A 197 29.22 -6.42 2.89
C GLU A 197 30.41 -5.63 2.32
N GLY A 198 30.92 -4.65 3.07
CA GLY A 198 32.05 -3.82 2.69
C GLY A 198 31.70 -2.62 1.81
N ALA A 199 32.49 -1.56 1.89
CA ALA A 199 32.24 -0.28 1.20
C ALA A 199 32.13 -0.41 -0.33
N LYS A 200 32.72 -1.45 -0.93
CA LYS A 200 32.67 -1.70 -2.38
C LYS A 200 31.27 -2.08 -2.89
N LYS A 201 30.34 -2.43 -1.99
CA LYS A 201 28.94 -2.74 -2.29
C LYS A 201 28.03 -1.51 -2.24
N LEU A 202 28.56 -0.32 -1.91
CA LEU A 202 27.83 0.94 -2.06
C LEU A 202 27.59 1.26 -3.55
N GLY A 203 26.54 2.02 -3.83
CA GLY A 203 26.13 2.34 -5.20
C GLY A 203 25.34 1.20 -5.85
N ILE A 204 25.49 1.03 -7.16
CA ILE A 204 24.82 -0.02 -7.92
C ILE A 204 25.79 -1.17 -8.15
N ALA A 205 25.36 -2.39 -7.86
CA ALA A 205 26.11 -3.60 -8.15
C ALA A 205 25.21 -4.69 -8.72
N GLN A 206 25.72 -5.40 -9.71
CA GLN A 206 25.05 -6.52 -10.36
C GLN A 206 25.71 -7.84 -9.93
N SER A 207 24.89 -8.86 -9.70
CA SER A 207 25.36 -10.20 -9.34
C SER A 207 24.47 -11.28 -9.95
N LYS A 208 25.09 -12.34 -10.48
CA LYS A 208 24.42 -13.54 -10.95
C LYS A 208 24.42 -14.57 -9.83
N LEU A 209 23.24 -14.98 -9.35
CA LEU A 209 23.08 -15.98 -8.28
C LEU A 209 22.99 -17.40 -8.85
N SER A 210 22.37 -17.55 -10.02
CA SER A 210 22.27 -18.80 -10.77
C SER A 210 22.15 -18.49 -12.27
N ASP A 211 22.06 -19.51 -13.12
CA ASP A 211 21.85 -19.32 -14.56
C ASP A 211 20.53 -18.63 -14.91
N THR A 212 19.56 -18.66 -13.99
CA THR A 212 18.22 -18.11 -14.18
C THR A 212 17.87 -17.05 -13.14
N HIS A 213 18.82 -16.61 -12.29
CA HIS A 213 18.62 -15.60 -11.26
C HIS A 213 19.73 -14.55 -11.24
N GLU A 214 19.36 -13.31 -11.52
CA GLU A 214 20.21 -12.13 -11.43
C GLU A 214 19.65 -11.12 -10.43
N VAL A 215 20.53 -10.36 -9.78
CA VAL A 215 20.18 -9.29 -8.85
C VAL A 215 20.95 -8.02 -9.19
N ILE A 216 20.22 -6.91 -9.30
CA ILE A 216 20.76 -5.56 -9.31
C ILE A 216 20.47 -4.94 -7.94
N SER A 217 21.52 -4.74 -7.16
CA SER A 217 21.48 -4.09 -5.86
C SER A 217 21.79 -2.61 -5.98
N MET A 218 21.12 -1.80 -5.18
CA MET A 218 21.42 -0.38 -4.97
C MET A 218 21.57 -0.13 -3.47
N ARG A 219 22.63 0.56 -3.06
CA ARG A 219 22.94 0.92 -1.68
C ARG A 219 23.37 2.39 -1.60
N GLN A 220 22.66 3.17 -0.79
CA GLN A 220 22.94 4.58 -0.55
C GLN A 220 23.04 4.81 0.97
N PRO A 221 24.14 5.42 1.46
CA PRO A 221 24.23 5.83 2.85
C PRO A 221 23.33 7.05 3.09
N LEU A 222 22.63 7.07 4.22
CA LEU A 222 21.92 8.21 4.76
C LEU A 222 22.06 8.15 6.28
N ASP A 223 22.69 9.17 6.86
CA ASP A 223 22.98 9.24 8.29
C ASP A 223 23.69 7.97 8.80
N ASP A 224 23.05 7.21 9.69
CA ASP A 224 23.56 5.99 10.32
C ASP A 224 23.11 4.69 9.63
N ILE A 225 22.40 4.80 8.50
CA ILE A 225 21.90 3.65 7.74
C ILE A 225 22.46 3.61 6.32
N VAL A 226 22.44 2.41 5.76
CA VAL A 226 22.56 2.17 4.31
C VAL A 226 21.22 1.61 3.85
N PHE A 227 20.53 2.34 2.99
CA PHE A 227 19.24 1.96 2.42
C PHE A 227 19.36 1.72 0.92
N GLY A 228 18.35 1.09 0.34
CA GLY A 228 18.22 0.95 -1.10
C GLY A 228 17.31 -0.20 -1.48
N SER A 229 17.72 -0.98 -2.46
CA SER A 229 16.90 -2.07 -2.97
C SER A 229 17.71 -3.20 -3.57
N ASP A 230 17.08 -4.38 -3.62
CA ASP A 230 17.52 -5.50 -4.43
C ASP A 230 16.45 -5.78 -5.48
N MET A 231 16.82 -5.64 -6.74
CA MET A 231 15.98 -5.94 -7.90
C MET A 231 16.37 -7.31 -8.44
N HIS A 232 15.53 -8.31 -8.19
CA HIS A 232 15.73 -9.67 -8.66
C HIS A 232 15.04 -9.87 -10.01
N PHE A 233 15.75 -10.51 -10.93
CA PHE A 233 15.24 -11.05 -12.19
C PHE A 233 15.45 -12.56 -12.15
N CYS A 234 14.37 -13.33 -12.01
CA CYS A 234 14.49 -14.78 -11.83
C CYS A 234 13.38 -15.58 -12.52
N LYS A 235 13.63 -16.87 -12.76
CA LYS A 235 12.57 -17.83 -13.08
C LYS A 235 11.61 -17.96 -11.90
N SER A 236 10.32 -18.19 -12.16
CA SER A 236 9.31 -18.37 -11.11
C SER A 236 9.62 -19.52 -10.16
N SER A 237 10.39 -20.53 -10.58
CA SER A 237 10.89 -21.62 -9.75
C SER A 237 11.88 -21.19 -8.66
N GLU A 238 12.53 -20.04 -8.81
CA GLU A 238 13.49 -19.47 -7.85
C GLU A 238 12.91 -18.28 -7.07
N TYR A 239 11.69 -17.86 -7.43
CA TYR A 239 11.01 -16.75 -6.78
C TYR A 239 10.19 -17.21 -5.57
N THR A 240 10.24 -16.44 -4.48
CA THR A 240 9.37 -16.64 -3.33
C THR A 240 8.77 -15.33 -2.84
N GLU A 241 7.48 -15.39 -2.48
CA GLU A 241 6.76 -14.36 -1.73
C GLU A 241 5.75 -15.03 -0.80
N THR A 242 5.42 -14.34 0.28
CA THR A 242 4.31 -14.68 1.17
C THR A 242 3.01 -14.02 0.70
N HIS A 243 1.89 -14.42 1.28
CA HIS A 243 0.62 -13.71 1.05
C HIS A 243 0.59 -12.29 1.66
N LEU A 244 1.54 -11.97 2.55
CA LEU A 244 1.61 -10.69 3.26
C LEU A 244 2.56 -9.69 2.59
N ASP A 245 3.44 -10.15 1.70
CA ASP A 245 4.32 -9.29 0.92
C ASP A 245 3.53 -8.22 0.16
N GLY A 246 3.97 -6.96 0.31
CA GLY A 246 3.34 -5.78 -0.27
C GLY A 246 2.05 -5.34 0.43
N LEU A 247 1.75 -5.85 1.64
CA LEU A 247 0.62 -5.38 2.44
C LEU A 247 1.02 -4.17 3.29
N HIS A 248 0.21 -3.12 3.22
CA HIS A 248 0.35 -1.89 3.98
C HIS A 248 -0.89 -1.67 4.84
N ILE A 249 -0.66 -1.19 6.07
CA ILE A 249 -1.72 -0.75 6.98
C ILE A 249 -1.52 0.73 7.26
N TYR A 250 -2.53 1.52 6.98
CA TYR A 250 -2.57 2.96 7.22
C TYR A 250 -3.51 3.23 8.38
N TYR A 251 -2.98 3.76 9.49
CA TYR A 251 -3.77 4.04 10.69
C TYR A 251 -4.34 5.46 10.63
N ASN A 252 -5.61 5.62 11.02
CA ASN A 252 -6.20 6.93 11.21
C ASN A 252 -5.99 7.39 12.66
N PRO A 253 -5.17 8.42 12.93
CA PRO A 253 -4.96 8.92 14.29
C PRO A 253 -6.20 9.66 14.84
N TYR A 254 -7.15 10.06 13.97
CA TYR A 254 -8.40 10.73 14.34
C TYR A 254 -9.60 9.78 14.41
N ALA A 255 -9.38 8.46 14.34
CA ALA A 255 -10.46 7.48 14.41
C ALA A 255 -11.21 7.54 15.74
N GLU A 256 -12.54 7.51 15.69
CA GLU A 256 -13.41 7.41 16.87
C GLU A 256 -13.17 6.09 17.62
N ILE A 257 -12.97 5.00 16.88
CA ILE A 257 -12.60 3.70 17.43
C ILE A 257 -11.30 3.24 16.76
N PRO A 258 -10.11 3.49 17.35
CA PRO A 258 -8.84 3.24 16.68
C PRO A 258 -8.54 1.74 16.53
N LEU A 259 -7.93 1.38 15.41
CA LEU A 259 -7.43 0.02 15.20
C LEU A 259 -6.17 -0.19 16.06
N HIS A 260 -6.17 -1.21 16.89
CA HIS A 260 -5.01 -1.48 17.72
C HIS A 260 -3.84 -2.08 16.91
N LYS A 261 -2.64 -1.54 17.13
CA LYS A 261 -1.45 -1.80 16.30
C LYS A 261 -0.98 -3.26 16.31
N ASN A 262 -1.32 -4.03 17.35
CA ASN A 262 -0.91 -5.42 17.49
C ASN A 262 -1.85 -6.46 16.84
N ILE A 263 -2.92 -6.03 16.14
CA ILE A 263 -3.86 -6.97 15.51
C ILE A 263 -3.25 -7.63 14.28
N PHE A 264 -2.51 -6.86 13.48
CA PHE A 264 -1.79 -7.34 12.31
C PHE A 264 -0.30 -7.22 12.60
N GLN A 265 0.35 -8.34 12.92
CA GLN A 265 1.79 -8.37 13.18
C GLN A 265 2.42 -9.44 12.30
N ALA A 266 3.19 -8.99 11.32
CA ALA A 266 4.08 -9.83 10.54
C ALA A 266 5.22 -8.96 10.00
N HIS A 267 6.40 -9.54 9.80
CA HIS A 267 7.58 -8.82 9.34
C HIS A 267 7.37 -8.18 7.97
N GLU A 268 6.58 -8.84 7.12
CA GLU A 268 6.32 -8.43 5.73
C GLU A 268 5.38 -7.23 5.62
N ILE A 269 4.63 -6.89 6.68
CA ILE A 269 3.60 -5.84 6.67
C ILE A 269 4.24 -4.48 6.97
N THR A 270 3.99 -3.53 6.10
CA THR A 270 4.39 -2.13 6.30
C THR A 270 3.31 -1.39 7.09
N HIS A 271 3.70 -0.77 8.20
CA HIS A 271 2.81 0.02 9.04
C HIS A 271 3.02 1.52 8.82
N ASN A 272 1.96 2.24 8.49
CA ASN A 272 2.00 3.65 8.12
C ASN A 272 1.13 4.46 9.09
N PHE A 273 1.70 5.52 9.64
CA PHE A 273 1.06 6.38 10.63
C PHE A 273 1.13 7.84 10.17
N TYR A 274 0.36 8.68 10.85
CA TYR A 274 0.47 10.13 10.76
C TYR A 274 0.67 10.69 12.16
N ASP A 275 1.77 11.41 12.37
CA ASP A 275 2.04 12.11 13.62
C ASP A 275 1.37 13.48 13.58
N THR A 276 0.34 13.63 14.40
CA THR A 276 -0.45 14.86 14.50
C THR A 276 0.33 16.07 15.02
N SER A 277 1.46 15.86 15.71
CA SER A 277 2.29 16.94 16.26
C SER A 277 3.25 17.51 15.20
N SER A 278 4.04 16.63 14.58
CA SER A 278 4.95 17.01 13.49
C SER A 278 4.24 17.22 12.15
N LYS A 279 2.99 16.72 12.03
CA LYS A 279 2.20 16.64 10.81
C LYS A 279 2.85 15.78 9.73
N GLU A 280 3.69 14.83 10.11
CA GLU A 280 4.44 13.97 9.18
C GLU A 280 3.85 12.57 9.10
N MET A 281 3.99 11.96 7.92
CA MET A 281 3.76 10.52 7.75
C MET A 281 4.96 9.76 8.32
N ILE A 282 4.70 8.74 9.13
CA ILE A 282 5.71 7.83 9.64
C ILE A 282 5.49 6.46 9.00
N CYS A 283 6.48 5.97 8.27
CA CYS A 283 6.44 4.68 7.61
C CYS A 283 7.39 3.70 8.32
N HIS A 284 6.85 2.63 8.88
CA HIS A 284 7.63 1.50 9.40
C HIS A 284 7.66 0.42 8.31
N HIS A 285 8.66 0.52 7.45
CA HIS A 285 8.91 -0.41 6.35
C HIS A 285 10.10 -1.29 6.71
N ASN A 286 9.90 -2.60 6.81
CA ASN A 286 10.94 -3.51 7.26
C ASN A 286 11.92 -3.86 6.14
N ASP A 287 13.16 -4.19 6.52
CA ASP A 287 14.15 -4.72 5.57
C ASP A 287 13.63 -5.99 4.87
N GLY A 288 13.81 -6.05 3.55
CA GLY A 288 13.38 -7.17 2.71
C GLY A 288 11.94 -7.10 2.20
N SER A 289 11.14 -6.12 2.62
CA SER A 289 9.75 -5.97 2.16
C SER A 289 9.66 -5.82 0.64
N LEU A 290 8.69 -6.54 0.04
CA LEU A 290 8.43 -6.48 -1.40
C LEU A 290 7.77 -5.14 -1.79
N VAL A 291 8.46 -4.35 -2.60
CA VAL A 291 8.02 -3.04 -3.08
C VAL A 291 7.22 -3.17 -4.37
N SER A 292 7.69 -3.98 -5.31
CA SER A 292 7.01 -4.21 -6.58
C SER A 292 7.33 -5.58 -7.15
N ARG A 293 6.41 -6.08 -7.99
CA ARG A 293 6.56 -7.35 -8.71
C ARG A 293 5.89 -7.26 -10.07
N GLN A 294 6.59 -7.73 -11.08
CA GLN A 294 6.14 -7.89 -12.46
C GLN A 294 6.41 -9.33 -12.90
N VAL A 295 5.50 -9.90 -13.68
CA VAL A 295 5.65 -11.22 -14.28
C VAL A 295 5.63 -11.10 -15.78
N PHE A 296 6.49 -11.87 -16.44
CA PHE A 296 6.61 -11.93 -17.88
C PHE A 296 6.38 -13.38 -18.28
N THR A 297 5.17 -13.68 -18.73
CA THR A 297 4.83 -14.96 -19.32
C THR A 297 5.29 -14.95 -20.77
N ASN A 298 5.87 -16.06 -21.24
CA ASN A 298 6.07 -16.21 -22.68
C ASN A 298 4.69 -16.17 -23.35
N LYS A 299 4.54 -15.37 -24.43
CA LYS A 299 3.36 -15.47 -25.28
C LYS A 299 3.43 -16.85 -25.94
N ASN A 300 2.43 -17.69 -25.66
CA ASN A 300 2.14 -18.83 -26.53
C ASN A 300 1.63 -18.31 -27.88
#